data_AF-A0A0F9U5A1-F1
#
_entry.id   AF-A0A0F9U5A1-F1
#
_cell.length_a   1.000
_cell.length_b   1.000
_cell.length_c   1.000
_cell.angle_alpha   90.00
_cell.angle_beta   90.00
_cell.angle_gamma   90.00
#
_symmetry.space_group_name_H-M   'P 1'
#
loop_
_entity.id
_entity.type
_entity.pdbx_description
1 polymer ?
#
loop_
_entity_poly.entity_id
_entity_poly.type
_entity_poly.pdbx_seq_one_letter_code
_entity_poly.pdbx_strand_id
1 'polypeptide(L)'
;MTTTTIPSYESVEKMIYKLVTNFWQRYGGDYDDLLSAANWVYIIIICQDKYDPNRHTKFSTFLYRCIYNRLLDIELKNRRRKKREMTVDNQFWNAVIPKSAAIYDFRQDAETVVRMLLISHRTTLQKKSRRECKKILRWILDGEGWTAKQITDTFKEIGRVLG
;
A
#
# COMPACT_ATOMS: atom_id res chain seq x y z
N MET A 1 0.37 9.81 49.84
CA MET A 1 0.01 9.46 48.45
C MET A 1 0.02 10.75 47.65
N THR A 2 1.03 10.96 46.81
CA THR A 2 1.09 12.15 45.93
C THR A 2 0.12 11.95 44.77
N THR A 3 -0.97 12.71 44.76
CA THR A 3 -1.91 12.75 43.63
C THR A 3 -1.20 13.38 42.45
N THR A 4 -0.69 12.56 41.54
CA THR A 4 -0.07 13.03 40.30
C THR A 4 -1.18 13.52 39.38
N THR A 5 -1.35 14.83 39.27
CA THR A 5 -2.29 15.44 38.33
C THR A 5 -1.83 15.20 36.90
N ILE A 6 -2.52 14.28 36.21
CA ILE A 6 -2.27 14.02 34.80
C ILE A 6 -2.74 15.24 33.98
N PRO A 7 -1.97 15.72 32.98
CA PRO A 7 -2.36 16.90 32.21
C PRO A 7 -3.67 16.70 31.45
N SER A 8 -4.51 17.75 31.42
CA SER A 8 -5.76 17.77 30.65
C SER A 8 -5.48 17.65 29.14
N TYR A 9 -6.47 17.18 28.39
CA TYR A 9 -6.34 16.99 26.95
C TYR A 9 -5.94 18.29 26.22
N GLU A 10 -6.55 19.41 26.61
CA GLU A 10 -6.29 20.75 26.06
C GLU A 10 -4.80 21.13 26.11
N SER A 11 -4.08 20.67 27.13
CA SER A 11 -2.64 20.95 27.29
C SER A 11 -1.75 20.23 26.27
N VAL A 12 -2.23 19.11 25.71
CA VAL A 12 -1.48 18.27 24.78
C VAL A 12 -2.07 18.23 23.37
N GLU A 13 -3.31 18.72 23.19
CA GLU A 13 -4.04 18.68 21.92
C GLU A 13 -3.20 19.21 20.75
N LYS A 14 -2.69 20.43 20.85
CA LYS A 14 -1.86 21.05 19.78
C LYS A 14 -0.63 20.21 19.42
N MET A 15 -0.03 19.53 20.41
CA MET A 15 1.10 18.63 20.17
C MET A 15 0.66 17.38 19.40
N ILE A 16 -0.49 16.80 19.75
CA ILE A 16 -1.06 15.63 19.05
C ILE A 16 -1.33 15.98 17.59
N TYR A 17 -2.04 17.08 17.32
CA TYR A 17 -2.33 17.52 15.94
C TYR A 17 -1.04 17.76 15.15
N LYS A 18 -0.07 18.48 15.72
CA LYS A 18 1.21 18.74 15.07
C LYS A 18 1.96 17.44 14.76
N LEU A 19 1.98 16.50 15.69
CA LEU A 19 2.61 15.19 15.51
C LEU A 19 1.95 14.40 14.37
N VAL A 20 0.63 14.31 14.37
CA VAL A 20 -0.14 13.61 13.33
C VAL A 20 0.07 14.25 11.97
N THR A 21 0.01 15.58 11.87
CA THR A 21 0.26 16.31 10.62
C THR A 21 1.67 16.03 10.08
N ASN A 22 2.69 16.11 10.92
CA ASN A 22 4.06 15.80 10.51
C ASN A 22 4.22 14.34 10.07
N PHE A 23 3.58 13.41 10.78
CA PHE A 23 3.60 11.99 10.43
C PHE A 23 2.91 11.74 9.08
N TRP A 24 1.72 12.30 8.90
CA TRP A 24 0.93 12.20 7.67
C TRP A 24 1.65 12.79 6.46
N GLN A 25 2.29 13.95 6.60
CA GLN A 25 3.10 14.54 5.53
C GLN A 25 4.27 13.64 5.11
N ARG A 26 4.82 12.84 6.03
CA ARG A 26 5.97 11.98 5.77
C ARG A 26 5.60 10.61 5.21
N TYR A 27 4.51 10.01 5.70
CA TYR A 27 4.15 8.62 5.39
C TYR A 27 2.84 8.48 4.60
N GLY A 28 2.03 9.54 4.52
CA GLY A 28 0.69 9.52 3.97
C GLY A 28 -0.31 8.79 4.87
N GLY A 29 -1.35 8.22 4.25
CA GLY A 29 -2.45 7.56 4.95
C GLY A 29 -3.67 8.46 5.09
N ASP A 30 -4.68 7.95 5.79
CA ASP A 30 -5.88 8.70 6.12
C ASP A 30 -5.63 9.54 7.38
N TYR A 31 -5.82 10.85 7.28
CA TYR A 31 -5.49 11.77 8.36
C TYR A 31 -6.39 11.58 9.59
N ASP A 32 -7.69 11.37 9.36
CA ASP A 32 -8.69 11.26 10.41
C ASP A 32 -8.51 9.96 11.20
N ASP A 33 -8.15 8.87 10.51
CA ASP A 33 -7.78 7.61 11.15
C ASP A 33 -6.53 7.75 12.03
N LEU A 34 -5.49 8.43 11.53
CA LEU A 34 -4.25 8.67 12.27
C LEU A 34 -4.50 9.54 13.51
N LEU A 35 -5.30 10.60 13.36
CA LEU A 35 -5.68 11.47 14.46
C LEU A 35 -6.51 10.73 15.52
N SER A 36 -7.49 9.94 15.08
CA SER A 36 -8.31 9.10 15.96
C SER A 36 -7.45 8.10 16.72
N ALA A 37 -6.49 7.44 16.05
CA ALA A 37 -5.56 6.53 16.70
C ALA A 37 -4.67 7.23 17.74
N ALA A 38 -4.20 8.44 17.46
CA ALA A 38 -3.39 9.22 18.40
C ALA A 38 -4.19 9.63 19.64
N ASN A 39 -5.43 10.11 19.46
CA ASN A 39 -6.33 10.45 20.56
C ASN A 39 -6.69 9.23 21.41
N TRP A 40 -6.88 8.07 20.78
CA TRP A 40 -7.13 6.82 21.49
C TRP A 40 -5.94 6.42 22.38
N VAL A 41 -4.69 6.64 21.94
CA VAL A 41 -3.51 6.41 22.78
C VAL A 41 -3.50 7.31 24.02
N TYR A 42 -3.88 8.59 23.87
CA TYR A 42 -4.04 9.49 25.02
C TYR A 42 -5.03 8.91 26.03
N ILE A 43 -6.25 8.57 25.59
CA ILE A 43 -7.30 7.99 26.46
C ILE A 43 -6.79 6.74 27.17
N ILE A 44 -6.15 5.80 26.46
CA ILE A 44 -5.59 4.59 27.06
C ILE A 44 -4.58 4.92 28.15
N ILE A 45 -3.68 5.87 27.91
CA ILE A 45 -2.64 6.23 28.89
C ILE A 45 -3.27 6.79 30.16
N ILE A 46 -4.29 7.65 30.03
CA ILE A 46 -5.04 8.21 31.17
C ILE A 46 -5.77 7.10 31.92
N CYS A 47 -6.56 6.28 31.22
CA CYS A 47 -7.41 5.26 31.84
C CYS A 47 -6.62 4.12 32.49
N GLN A 48 -5.39 3.83 32.03
CA GLN A 48 -4.56 2.73 32.52
C GLN A 48 -3.42 3.20 33.43
N ASP A 49 -3.39 4.48 33.79
CA ASP A 49 -2.34 5.09 34.63
C ASP A 49 -0.91 4.67 34.22
N LYS A 50 -0.67 4.65 32.89
CA LYS A 50 0.59 4.12 32.33
C LYS A 50 1.78 5.06 32.51
N TYR A 51 1.53 6.30 32.92
CA TYR A 51 2.54 7.32 33.06
C TYR A 51 3.09 7.36 34.48
N ASP A 52 4.39 7.14 34.62
CA ASP A 52 5.09 7.24 35.90
C ASP A 52 5.91 8.54 35.94
N PRO A 53 5.54 9.52 36.79
CA PRO A 53 6.26 10.79 36.89
C PRO A 53 7.68 10.65 37.46
N ASN A 54 7.97 9.55 38.19
CA ASN A 54 9.28 9.34 38.81
C ASN A 54 10.36 8.93 37.78
N ARG A 55 9.97 8.61 36.55
CA ARG A 55 10.90 8.23 35.47
C ARG A 55 11.56 9.42 34.77
N HIS A 56 11.60 10.59 35.43
CA HIS A 56 12.25 11.82 34.95
C HIS A 56 11.88 12.25 33.52
N THR A 57 10.69 11.88 33.04
CA THR A 57 10.23 12.19 31.68
C THR A 57 8.95 12.98 31.76
N LYS A 58 8.86 14.13 31.06
CA LYS A 58 7.62 14.91 30.98
C LYS A 58 6.51 14.08 30.33
N PHE A 59 5.27 14.23 30.80
CA PHE A 59 4.11 13.53 30.24
C PHE A 59 3.98 13.72 28.73
N SER A 60 4.15 14.95 28.22
CA SER A 60 4.11 15.24 26.79
C SER A 60 5.14 14.45 25.99
N THR A 61 6.38 14.34 26.49
CA THR A 61 7.44 13.54 25.86
C THR A 61 7.09 12.05 25.83
N PHE A 62 6.56 11.53 26.95
CA PHE A 62 6.11 10.15 27.03
C PHE A 62 4.96 9.87 26.05
N LEU A 63 3.92 10.70 26.08
CA LEU A 63 2.75 10.61 25.21
C LEU A 63 3.15 10.70 23.73
N TYR A 64 4.00 11.66 23.37
CA TYR A 64 4.55 11.81 22.02
C TYR A 64 5.16 10.50 21.53
N ARG A 65 6.02 9.87 22.35
CA ARG A 65 6.69 8.62 22.00
C ARG A 65 5.68 7.49 21.82
N CYS A 66 4.70 7.37 22.69
CA CYS A 66 3.65 6.36 22.60
C CYS A 66 2.81 6.52 21.33
N ILE A 67 2.38 7.75 21.01
CA ILE A 67 1.62 8.05 19.79
C ILE A 67 2.47 7.72 18.56
N TYR A 68 3.70 8.23 18.49
CA TYR A 68 4.57 8.03 17.33
C TYR A 68 4.82 6.54 17.05
N ASN A 69 5.12 5.76 18.09
CA ASN A 69 5.28 4.31 17.96
C ASN A 69 4.00 3.63 17.47
N ARG A 70 2.84 4.05 17.98
CA ARG A 70 1.55 3.51 17.51
C ARG A 70 1.29 3.81 16.03
N LEU A 71 1.59 5.03 15.58
CA LEU A 71 1.44 5.40 14.17
C LEU A 71 2.42 4.61 13.28
N LEU A 72 3.66 4.40 13.73
CA LEU A 72 4.60 3.52 13.04
C LEU A 72 4.09 2.09 12.92
N ASP A 73 3.49 1.53 13.97
CA ASP A 73 2.91 0.17 13.92
C ASP A 73 1.79 0.06 12.87
N ILE A 74 0.94 1.09 12.77
CA ILE A 74 -0.11 1.16 11.74
C ILE A 74 0.51 1.17 10.35
N GLU A 75 1.52 2.01 10.12
CA GLU A 75 2.19 2.10 8.83
C GLU A 75 2.92 0.79 8.46
N LEU A 76 3.60 0.16 9.41
CA LEU A 76 4.23 -1.14 9.21
C LEU A 76 3.22 -2.23 8.85
N LYS A 77 2.03 -2.23 9.49
CA LYS A 77 0.94 -3.14 9.13
C LYS A 77 0.41 -2.87 7.73
N ASN A 78 0.21 -1.60 7.37
CA ASN A 78 -0.25 -1.22 6.03
C ASN A 78 0.73 -1.64 4.95
N ARG A 79 2.05 -1.44 5.16
CA ARG A 79 3.09 -1.93 4.26
C ARG A 79 3.07 -3.44 4.11
N ARG A 80 2.95 -4.17 5.22
CA ARG A 80 2.86 -5.64 5.19
C ARG A 80 1.62 -6.11 4.44
N ARG A 81 0.47 -5.46 4.64
CA ARG A 81 -0.78 -5.74 3.93
C ARG A 81 -0.63 -5.50 2.43
N LYS A 82 -0.16 -4.32 2.02
CA LYS A 82 0.12 -4.00 0.60
C LYS A 82 1.08 -5.01 -0.03
N LYS A 83 2.14 -5.40 0.69
CA LYS A 83 3.06 -6.44 0.21
C LYS A 83 2.37 -7.78 -0.01
N ARG A 84 1.49 -8.21 0.90
CA ARG A 84 0.71 -9.45 0.76
C ARG A 84 -0.27 -9.37 -0.42
N GLU A 85 -0.98 -8.25 -0.56
CA GLU A 85 -1.91 -8.03 -1.68
C GLU A 85 -1.19 -8.11 -3.03
N MET A 86 -0.01 -7.48 -3.17
CA MET A 86 0.82 -7.63 -4.38
C MET A 86 1.28 -9.07 -4.61
N THR A 87 1.64 -9.82 -3.56
CA THR A 87 2.02 -11.23 -3.71
C THR A 87 0.86 -12.09 -4.19
N VAL A 88 -0.36 -11.87 -3.67
CA VAL A 88 -1.55 -12.63 -4.05
C VAL A 88 -1.95 -12.32 -5.51
N ASP A 89 -1.94 -11.05 -5.90
CA ASP A 89 -2.20 -10.65 -7.30
C ASP A 89 -1.17 -11.32 -8.23
N ASN A 90 0.11 -11.32 -7.86
CA ASN A 90 1.15 -12.03 -8.61
C ASN A 90 0.95 -13.55 -8.69
N GLN A 91 0.49 -14.19 -7.61
CA GLN A 91 0.19 -15.62 -7.63
C GLN A 91 -1.01 -15.94 -8.53
N PHE A 92 -2.04 -15.10 -8.52
CA PHE A 92 -3.18 -15.21 -9.41
C PHE A 92 -2.74 -15.11 -10.88
N TRP A 93 -1.99 -14.08 -11.27
CA TRP A 93 -1.44 -13.97 -12.62
C TRP A 93 -0.53 -15.14 -12.99
N ASN A 94 0.32 -15.60 -12.06
CA ASN A 94 1.19 -16.76 -12.31
C ASN A 94 0.44 -18.10 -12.43
N ALA A 95 -0.74 -18.23 -11.82
CA ALA A 95 -1.55 -19.44 -11.88
C ALA A 95 -2.54 -19.45 -13.06
N VAL A 96 -3.08 -18.29 -13.44
CA VAL A 96 -4.07 -18.15 -14.50
C VAL A 96 -3.40 -18.20 -15.88
N ILE A 97 -2.31 -17.45 -16.10
CA ILE A 97 -1.75 -17.28 -17.46
C ILE A 97 -1.21 -18.60 -18.08
N PRO A 98 -0.52 -19.51 -17.36
CA PRO A 98 0.00 -20.74 -17.99
C PRO A 98 -1.11 -21.76 -18.33
N LYS A 99 -2.23 -21.76 -17.61
CA LYS A 99 -3.32 -22.72 -17.82
C LYS A 99 -4.38 -22.21 -18.78
N SER A 100 -4.64 -20.90 -18.82
CA SER A 100 -5.61 -20.32 -19.76
C SER A 100 -5.03 -20.16 -21.16
N ALA A 101 -3.76 -19.75 -21.29
CA ALA A 101 -3.17 -19.50 -22.61
C ALA A 101 -3.04 -20.76 -23.49
N ALA A 102 -3.00 -21.94 -22.88
CA ALA A 102 -2.95 -23.23 -23.59
C ALA A 102 -4.33 -23.74 -24.03
N ILE A 103 -5.44 -23.11 -23.58
CA ILE A 103 -6.82 -23.59 -23.80
C ILE A 103 -7.58 -22.69 -24.79
N TYR A 104 -7.13 -21.46 -25.02
CA TYR A 104 -7.84 -20.49 -25.85
C TYR A 104 -7.25 -20.35 -27.25
N ASP A 105 -8.16 -20.34 -28.24
CA ASP A 105 -7.87 -20.14 -29.66
C ASP A 105 -7.73 -18.63 -29.92
N PHE A 106 -6.56 -18.08 -29.58
CA PHE A 106 -6.23 -16.68 -29.84
C PHE A 106 -5.96 -16.46 -31.33
N ARG A 107 -6.27 -15.27 -31.85
CA ARG A 107 -5.63 -14.85 -33.10
C ARG A 107 -4.11 -14.83 -32.92
N GLN A 108 -3.38 -15.13 -34.00
CA GLN A 108 -1.91 -15.22 -34.02
C GLN A 108 -1.22 -14.01 -33.37
N ASP A 109 -1.80 -12.82 -33.52
CA ASP A 109 -1.35 -11.59 -32.89
C ASP A 109 -1.51 -11.62 -31.35
N ALA A 110 -2.67 -12.02 -30.85
CA ALA A 110 -2.92 -12.15 -29.42
C ALA A 110 -2.08 -13.26 -28.79
N GLU A 111 -1.88 -14.38 -29.49
CA GLU A 111 -0.96 -15.43 -29.06
C GLU A 111 0.48 -14.91 -28.94
N THR A 112 0.95 -14.13 -29.92
CA THR A 112 2.29 -13.53 -29.92
C THR A 112 2.49 -12.63 -28.71
N VAL A 113 1.53 -11.75 -28.41
CA VAL A 113 1.58 -10.87 -27.24
C VAL A 113 1.56 -11.66 -25.93
N VAL A 114 0.75 -12.72 -25.84
CA VAL A 114 0.68 -13.62 -24.67
C VAL A 114 1.98 -14.40 -24.49
N ARG A 115 2.61 -14.89 -25.58
CA ARG A 115 3.92 -15.54 -25.54
C ARG A 115 5.02 -14.58 -25.13
N MET A 116 5.03 -13.34 -25.63
CA MET A 116 5.99 -12.31 -25.21
C MET A 116 5.84 -11.97 -23.73
N LEU A 117 4.61 -11.89 -23.25
CA LEU A 117 4.29 -11.74 -21.83
C LEU A 117 4.81 -12.90 -20.96
N LEU A 118 4.70 -14.13 -21.47
CA LEU A 118 5.07 -15.36 -20.77
C LEU A 118 6.59 -15.65 -20.80
N ILE A 119 7.25 -15.38 -21.92
CA ILE A 119 8.64 -15.78 -22.18
C ILE A 119 9.62 -14.66 -21.84
N SER A 120 9.37 -13.44 -22.30
CA SER A 120 10.43 -12.42 -22.37
C SER A 120 10.53 -11.56 -21.11
N HIS A 121 9.46 -11.38 -20.34
CA HIS A 121 9.38 -10.31 -19.32
C HIS A 121 8.81 -10.72 -17.95
N ARG A 122 8.94 -12.00 -17.60
CA ARG A 122 8.47 -12.54 -16.31
C ARG A 122 9.07 -11.83 -15.10
N THR A 123 10.29 -11.31 -15.19
CA THR A 123 10.99 -10.62 -14.09
C THR A 123 10.69 -9.12 -14.01
N THR A 124 10.51 -8.44 -15.14
CA THR A 124 10.32 -6.98 -15.22
C THR A 124 8.86 -6.57 -15.01
N LEU A 125 7.90 -7.39 -15.45
CA LEU A 125 6.46 -7.09 -15.39
C LEU A 125 5.77 -7.57 -14.11
N GLN A 126 6.32 -8.57 -13.41
CA GLN A 126 5.75 -9.10 -12.16
C GLN A 126 5.69 -8.08 -11.00
N LYS A 127 6.36 -6.93 -11.08
CA LYS A 127 6.34 -5.90 -10.02
C LYS A 127 5.61 -4.63 -10.43
N LYS A 128 4.94 -4.64 -11.58
CA LYS A 128 4.33 -3.46 -12.19
C LYS A 128 2.81 -3.57 -12.16
N SER A 129 2.14 -2.43 -12.01
CA SER A 129 0.68 -2.36 -12.07
C SER A 129 0.18 -2.69 -13.48
N ARG A 130 -1.08 -3.14 -13.61
CA ARG A 130 -1.72 -3.44 -14.91
C ARG A 130 -1.57 -2.31 -15.94
N ARG A 131 -1.66 -1.05 -15.49
CA ARG A 131 -1.53 0.14 -16.35
C ARG A 131 -0.10 0.32 -16.87
N GLU A 132 0.89 0.03 -16.03
CA GLU A 132 2.30 0.07 -16.42
C GLU A 132 2.66 -1.08 -17.35
N CYS A 133 2.18 -2.30 -17.08
CA CYS A 133 2.38 -3.44 -17.99
C CYS A 133 1.81 -3.15 -19.37
N LYS A 134 0.59 -2.59 -19.46
CA LYS A 134 0.00 -2.18 -20.75
C LYS A 134 0.83 -1.13 -21.48
N LYS A 135 1.43 -0.18 -20.75
CA LYS A 135 2.30 0.85 -21.36
C LYS A 135 3.59 0.23 -21.90
N ILE A 136 4.23 -0.65 -21.14
CA ILE A 136 5.47 -1.32 -21.53
C ILE A 136 5.24 -2.21 -22.76
N LEU A 137 4.18 -3.02 -22.73
CA LEU A 137 3.81 -3.87 -23.88
C LEU A 137 3.49 -3.05 -25.12
N ARG A 138 2.73 -1.96 -24.96
CA ARG A 138 2.45 -1.06 -26.09
C ARG A 138 3.74 -0.50 -26.69
N TRP A 139 4.71 -0.10 -25.86
CA TRP A 139 6.00 0.40 -26.33
C TRP A 139 6.81 -0.66 -27.08
N ILE A 140 6.82 -1.91 -26.59
CA ILE A 140 7.51 -3.03 -27.26
C ILE A 140 6.87 -3.32 -28.61
N LEU A 141 5.54 -3.45 -28.66
CA LEU A 141 4.81 -3.79 -29.89
C LEU A 141 4.92 -2.69 -30.95
N ASP A 142 4.93 -1.42 -30.52
CA ASP A 142 5.19 -0.28 -31.40
C ASP A 142 6.60 -0.36 -32.03
N GLY A 143 7.60 -0.75 -31.23
CA GLY A 143 8.97 -1.01 -31.71
C GLY A 143 9.10 -2.20 -32.68
N GLU A 144 8.14 -3.12 -32.67
CA GLU A 144 8.04 -4.24 -33.62
C GLU A 144 7.18 -3.92 -34.85
N GLY A 145 6.74 -2.66 -34.99
CA GLY A 145 5.99 -2.19 -36.16
C GLY A 145 4.48 -2.43 -36.10
N TRP A 146 3.93 -2.72 -34.91
CA TRP A 146 2.50 -2.90 -34.75
C TRP A 146 1.76 -1.57 -34.79
N THR A 147 0.62 -1.54 -35.49
CA THR A 147 -0.22 -0.35 -35.48
C THR A 147 -0.99 -0.19 -34.16
N ALA A 148 -1.27 1.07 -33.78
CA ALA A 148 -2.06 1.37 -32.59
C ALA A 148 -3.44 0.68 -32.57
N LYS A 149 -4.02 0.44 -33.76
CA LYS A 149 -5.27 -0.30 -33.94
C LYS A 149 -5.09 -1.78 -33.57
N GLN A 150 -4.08 -2.45 -34.14
CA GLN A 150 -3.75 -3.84 -33.82
C GLN A 150 -3.53 -4.03 -32.32
N ILE A 151 -2.70 -3.19 -31.70
CA ILE A 151 -2.43 -3.26 -30.26
C ILE A 151 -3.72 -3.13 -29.43
N THR A 152 -4.60 -2.20 -29.83
CA THR A 152 -5.86 -1.96 -29.12
C THR A 152 -6.83 -3.12 -29.26
N ASP A 153 -6.96 -3.67 -30.45
CA ASP A 153 -7.85 -4.80 -30.74
C ASP A 153 -7.34 -6.07 -30.04
N THR A 154 -6.03 -6.31 -30.04
CA THR A 154 -5.39 -7.41 -29.30
C THR A 154 -5.60 -7.29 -27.79
N PHE A 155 -5.45 -6.11 -27.18
CA PHE A 155 -5.74 -5.95 -25.75
C PHE A 155 -7.22 -6.10 -25.40
N LYS A 156 -8.14 -5.75 -26.31
CA LYS A 156 -9.57 -6.01 -26.14
C LYS A 156 -9.87 -7.51 -26.20
N GLU A 157 -9.26 -8.22 -27.15
CA GLU A 157 -9.40 -9.68 -27.29
C GLU A 157 -8.89 -10.40 -26.04
N ILE A 158 -7.67 -10.09 -25.59
CA ILE A 158 -7.11 -10.63 -24.34
C ILE A 158 -8.02 -10.30 -23.14
N GLY A 159 -8.55 -9.08 -23.08
CA GLY A 159 -9.46 -8.66 -22.02
C GLY A 159 -10.81 -9.39 -22.04
N ARG A 160 -11.29 -9.82 -23.21
CA ARG A 160 -12.54 -10.59 -23.38
C ARG A 160 -12.33 -12.06 -23.01
N VAL A 161 -11.15 -12.62 -23.28
CA VAL A 161 -10.85 -14.05 -23.09
C VAL A 161 -10.38 -14.35 -21.65
N LEU A 162 -9.66 -13.42 -21.01
CA LEU A 162 -9.06 -13.62 -19.68
C LEU A 162 -9.75 -12.85 -18.54
N GLY A 163 -10.72 -11.98 -18.85
CA GLY A 163 -11.46 -11.16 -17.89
C GLY A 163 -12.89 -11.65 -17.73
#